data_AF-A0A2A5M9S5-F1
#
_entry.id   AF-A0A2A5M9S5-F1
#
_cell.length_a   1.000
_cell.length_b   1.000
_cell.length_c   1.000
_cell.angle_alpha   90.00
_cell.angle_beta   90.00
_cell.angle_gamma   90.00
#
_symmetry.space_group_name_H-M   'P 1'
#
loop_
_entity.id
_entity.type
_entity.pdbx_description
1 polymer ?
#
loop_
_entity_poly.entity_id
_entity_poly.type
_entity_poly.pdbx_seq_one_letter_code
_entity_poly.pdbx_strand_id
1 'polypeptide(L)'
;AASVMRHRALNFLQGNHNPLLCTFHKFGLLFLKLHFERLERKNSFIVIDTDDTKKIIKDLIHDKNKDNVYDIIKYISYCKNEGKRVSNVFEDLNLLKEHNFEKYQNEYKFANYYRAYEEYLLKQNFVDFDDLLLLSNLILENDINFAKEQSLLYNYITVDEYQDTNTLQYKILKNLCCMHENIT
;
A
#
# COMPACT_ATOMS: atom_id res chain seq x y z
N ALA A 1 -0.27 1.39 20.65
CA ALA A 1 -0.64 -0.04 20.68
C ALA A 1 0.58 -0.97 20.56
N ALA A 2 1.23 -1.06 19.39
CA ALA A 2 2.30 -2.03 19.11
C ALA A 2 3.43 -2.10 20.17
N SER A 3 3.99 -0.98 20.62
CA SER A 3 5.08 -1.01 21.63
C SER A 3 4.65 -1.61 22.97
N VAL A 4 3.38 -1.42 23.38
CA VAL A 4 2.84 -1.93 24.65
C VAL A 4 2.59 -3.43 24.56
N MET A 5 2.00 -3.88 23.45
CA MET A 5 1.83 -5.31 23.16
C MET A 5 3.18 -6.03 23.13
N ARG A 6 4.22 -5.42 22.54
CA ARG A 6 5.55 -6.02 22.46
C ARG A 6 6.13 -6.26 23.85
N HIS A 7 6.06 -5.23 24.70
CA HIS A 7 6.55 -5.32 26.06
C HIS A 7 5.83 -6.41 26.86
N ARG A 8 4.50 -6.49 26.74
CA ARG A 8 3.70 -7.54 27.38
C ARG A 8 4.05 -8.93 26.87
N ALA A 9 4.09 -9.13 25.56
CA ALA A 9 4.40 -10.43 24.96
C ALA A 9 5.78 -10.94 25.38
N LEU A 10 6.81 -10.08 25.36
CA LEU A 10 8.16 -10.44 25.77
C LEU A 10 8.26 -10.79 27.26
N ASN A 11 7.41 -10.21 28.12
CA ASN A 11 7.38 -10.56 29.54
C ASN A 11 6.75 -11.95 29.80
N PHE A 12 5.91 -12.45 28.88
CA PHE A 12 5.29 -13.78 28.99
C PHE A 12 6.10 -14.89 28.31
N LEU A 13 6.92 -14.55 27.31
CA LEU A 13 7.74 -15.51 26.57
C LEU A 13 9.01 -15.84 27.36
N GLN A 14 9.16 -17.10 27.79
CA GLN A 14 10.43 -17.63 28.29
C GLN A 14 11.28 -18.10 27.11
N GLY A 15 12.46 -17.49 26.89
CA GLY A 15 13.41 -17.87 25.83
C GLY A 15 13.64 -16.81 24.74
N ASN A 16 14.45 -17.14 23.73
CA ASN A 16 14.81 -16.24 22.61
C ASN A 16 13.75 -16.25 21.49
N HIS A 17 12.48 -16.07 21.85
CA HIS A 17 11.40 -15.90 20.86
C HIS A 17 11.17 -14.41 20.60
N ASN A 18 11.22 -14.00 19.34
CA ASN A 18 11.12 -12.59 18.95
C ASN A 18 10.01 -12.43 17.90
N PRO A 19 8.73 -12.46 18.30
CA PRO A 19 7.62 -12.33 17.37
C PRO A 19 7.68 -10.97 16.66
N LEU A 20 7.32 -10.97 15.37
CA LEU A 20 7.21 -9.72 14.62
C LEU A 20 5.93 -9.00 15.04
N LEU A 21 6.08 -8.02 15.93
CA LEU A 21 4.97 -7.20 16.39
C LEU A 21 5.12 -5.76 15.87
N CYS A 22 4.26 -5.39 14.93
CA CYS A 22 4.32 -4.11 14.25
C CYS A 22 2.96 -3.72 13.64
N THR A 23 2.83 -2.46 13.19
CA THR A 23 1.67 -2.02 12.39
C THR A 23 1.80 -2.51 10.95
N PHE A 24 0.70 -2.51 10.19
CA PHE A 24 0.73 -2.84 8.75
C PHE A 24 1.81 -2.08 7.98
N HIS A 25 1.92 -0.77 8.16
CA HIS A 25 2.92 0.04 7.44
C HIS A 25 4.36 -0.32 7.84
N LYS A 26 4.58 -0.64 9.12
CA LYS A 26 5.89 -1.10 9.58
C LYS A 26 6.22 -2.49 9.04
N PHE A 27 5.23 -3.38 8.94
CA PHE A 27 5.35 -4.66 8.23
C PHE A 27 5.72 -4.42 6.77
N GLY A 28 4.95 -3.62 6.03
CA GLY A 28 5.20 -3.30 4.62
C GLY A 28 6.59 -2.72 4.40
N LEU A 29 7.05 -1.81 5.25
CA LEU A 29 8.42 -1.30 5.20
C LEU A 29 9.48 -2.39 5.36
N LEU A 30 9.33 -3.28 6.34
CA LEU A 30 10.28 -4.38 6.58
C LEU A 30 10.25 -5.38 5.42
N PHE A 31 9.05 -5.71 4.93
CA PHE A 31 8.82 -6.60 3.81
C PHE A 31 9.46 -6.08 2.53
N LEU A 32 9.22 -4.80 2.19
CA LEU A 32 9.84 -4.15 1.05
C LEU A 32 11.36 -4.12 1.19
N LYS A 33 11.94 -3.80 2.35
CA LYS A 33 13.41 -3.85 2.53
C LYS A 33 14.02 -5.22 2.22
N LEU A 34 13.29 -6.31 2.42
CA LEU A 34 13.77 -7.66 2.13
C LEU A 34 13.51 -8.08 0.68
N HIS A 35 12.45 -7.55 0.05
CA HIS A 35 11.91 -8.10 -1.19
C HIS A 35 11.71 -7.08 -2.31
N PHE A 36 12.21 -5.85 -2.17
CA PHE A 36 11.98 -4.76 -3.12
C PHE A 36 12.44 -5.08 -4.55
N GLU A 37 13.51 -5.88 -4.68
CA GLU A 37 14.06 -6.28 -5.97
C GLU A 37 13.07 -7.10 -6.82
N ARG A 38 12.04 -7.72 -6.19
CA ARG A 38 10.94 -8.39 -6.89
C ARG A 38 10.03 -7.44 -7.68
N LEU A 39 10.14 -6.13 -7.43
CA LEU A 39 9.49 -5.08 -8.22
C LEU A 39 10.36 -4.59 -9.38
N GLU A 40 11.51 -5.24 -9.64
CA GLU A 40 12.51 -4.82 -10.63
C GLU A 40 13.04 -3.39 -10.36
N ARG A 41 13.10 -3.03 -9.07
CA ARG A 41 13.57 -1.72 -8.59
C ARG A 41 14.77 -1.88 -7.66
N LYS A 42 15.62 -0.86 -7.61
CA LYS A 42 16.75 -0.82 -6.66
C LYS A 42 16.23 -0.76 -5.22
N ASN A 43 16.73 -1.62 -4.35
CA ASN A 43 16.35 -1.69 -2.93
C ASN A 43 16.77 -0.44 -2.09
N SER A 44 17.38 0.57 -2.72
CA SER A 44 17.72 1.86 -2.10
C SER A 44 16.57 2.87 -2.20
N PHE A 45 15.33 2.45 -1.94
CA PHE A 45 14.18 3.34 -2.03
C PHE A 45 14.12 4.30 -0.83
N ILE A 46 13.52 5.47 -1.04
CA ILE A 46 13.32 6.49 0.00
C ILE A 46 11.83 6.59 0.31
N VAL A 47 11.51 6.49 1.60
CA VAL A 47 10.13 6.71 2.07
C VAL A 47 9.91 8.20 2.23
N ILE A 48 8.90 8.74 1.54
CA ILE A 48 8.51 10.15 1.64
C ILE A 48 7.33 10.35 2.59
N ASP A 49 7.24 11.53 3.21
CA ASP A 49 6.15 11.88 4.12
C ASP A 49 5.01 12.62 3.41
N THR A 50 3.98 12.97 4.17
CA THR A 50 2.80 13.66 3.63
C THR A 50 3.10 15.07 3.10
N ASP A 51 4.12 15.74 3.61
CA ASP A 51 4.47 17.09 3.16
C ASP A 51 5.25 17.05 1.86
N ASP A 52 6.10 16.04 1.68
CA ASP A 52 6.75 15.76 0.40
C ASP A 52 5.73 15.35 -0.67
N THR A 53 4.78 14.46 -0.35
CA THR A 53 3.65 14.15 -1.24
C THR A 53 2.90 15.41 -1.66
N LYS A 54 2.57 16.32 -0.72
CA LYS A 54 1.90 17.59 -1.03
C LYS A 54 2.71 18.48 -1.96
N LYS A 55 4.03 18.59 -1.77
CA LYS A 55 4.90 19.39 -2.66
C LYS A 55 4.91 18.81 -4.07
N ILE A 56 5.13 17.50 -4.19
CA ILE A 56 5.17 16.82 -5.49
C ILE A 56 3.84 17.01 -6.24
N ILE A 57 2.70 16.77 -5.59
CA ILE A 57 1.38 16.95 -6.23
C ILE A 57 1.15 18.42 -6.61
N LYS A 58 1.53 19.40 -5.76
CA LYS A 58 1.42 20.83 -6.10
C LYS A 58 2.21 21.24 -7.33
N ASP A 59 3.33 20.58 -7.58
CA ASP A 59 4.18 20.83 -8.75
C ASP A 59 3.61 20.15 -10.01
N LEU A 60 2.83 19.06 -9.84
CA LEU A 60 2.14 18.37 -10.94
C LEU A 60 0.81 19.02 -11.33
N ILE A 61 0.18 19.81 -10.45
CA ILE A 61 -1.08 20.51 -10.75
C ILE A 61 -0.85 21.63 -11.78
N HIS A 62 -1.60 21.59 -12.87
CA HIS A 62 -1.53 22.60 -13.93
C HIS A 62 -2.30 23.89 -13.60
N ASP A 63 -3.53 23.79 -13.06
CA ASP A 63 -4.39 24.95 -12.72
C ASP A 63 -4.69 24.98 -11.22
N LYS A 64 -3.83 25.67 -10.46
CA LYS A 64 -3.89 25.77 -8.99
C LYS A 64 -5.15 26.49 -8.47
N ASN A 65 -5.90 27.18 -9.33
CA ASN A 65 -7.14 27.84 -8.95
C ASN A 65 -8.36 26.90 -9.02
N LYS A 66 -8.25 25.80 -9.77
CA LYS A 66 -9.34 24.82 -9.96
C LYS A 66 -9.10 23.50 -9.26
N ASP A 67 -7.84 23.11 -9.11
CA ASP A 67 -7.48 21.80 -8.60
C ASP A 67 -6.90 21.90 -7.19
N ASN A 68 -7.58 21.28 -6.24
CA ASN A 68 -7.17 21.24 -4.86
C ASN A 68 -6.23 20.06 -4.61
N VAL A 69 -5.01 20.35 -4.12
CA VAL A 69 -4.00 19.34 -3.77
C VAL A 69 -4.53 18.28 -2.79
N TYR A 70 -5.34 18.66 -1.81
CA TYR A 70 -5.83 17.75 -0.78
C TYR A 70 -6.84 16.76 -1.34
N ASP A 71 -7.70 17.18 -2.26
CA ASP A 71 -8.68 16.30 -2.91
C ASP A 71 -7.98 15.26 -3.79
N ILE A 72 -6.92 15.67 -4.51
CA ILE A 72 -6.10 14.75 -5.32
C ILE A 72 -5.38 13.74 -4.43
N ILE A 73 -4.73 14.18 -3.34
CA ILE A 73 -4.07 13.27 -2.40
C ILE A 73 -5.07 12.29 -1.80
N LYS A 74 -6.25 12.77 -1.39
CA LYS A 74 -7.30 11.92 -0.84
C LYS A 74 -7.78 10.88 -1.85
N TYR A 75 -7.94 11.28 -3.12
CA TYR A 75 -8.30 10.37 -4.20
C TYR A 75 -7.22 9.30 -4.44
N ILE A 76 -5.95 9.70 -4.52
CA ILE A 76 -4.82 8.77 -4.69
C ILE A 76 -4.78 7.78 -3.53
N SER A 77 -4.84 8.28 -2.29
CA SER A 77 -4.81 7.43 -1.08
C SER A 77 -5.99 6.46 -1.04
N TYR A 78 -7.18 6.90 -1.43
CA TYR A 78 -8.34 6.01 -1.57
C TYR A 78 -8.08 4.91 -2.60
N CYS A 79 -7.60 5.24 -3.80
CA CYS A 79 -7.28 4.25 -4.83
C CYS A 79 -6.23 3.24 -4.34
N LYS A 80 -5.15 3.70 -3.71
CA LYS A 80 -4.11 2.83 -3.17
C LYS A 80 -4.67 1.90 -2.09
N ASN A 81 -5.48 2.41 -1.16
CA ASN A 81 -6.09 1.62 -0.08
C ASN A 81 -7.14 0.59 -0.57
N GLU A 82 -7.70 0.77 -1.77
CA GLU A 82 -8.50 -0.27 -2.46
C GLU A 82 -7.63 -1.31 -3.20
N GLY A 83 -6.31 -1.14 -3.17
CA GLY A 83 -5.36 -1.96 -3.90
C GLY A 83 -5.34 -1.67 -5.40
N LYS A 84 -5.72 -0.45 -5.83
CA LYS A 84 -5.80 -0.07 -7.23
C LYS A 84 -4.56 0.70 -7.67
N ARG A 85 -3.88 0.15 -8.67
CA ARG A 85 -2.84 0.85 -9.43
C ARG A 85 -3.48 1.76 -10.47
N VAL A 86 -2.68 2.66 -11.03
CA VAL A 86 -3.09 3.58 -12.10
C VAL A 86 -3.82 2.83 -13.23
N SER A 87 -3.31 1.68 -13.67
CA SER A 87 -3.95 0.87 -14.71
C SER A 87 -5.37 0.44 -14.33
N ASN A 88 -5.56 -0.07 -13.10
CA ASN A 88 -6.87 -0.50 -12.60
C ASN A 88 -7.85 0.67 -12.52
N VAL A 89 -7.37 1.85 -12.09
CA VAL A 89 -8.20 3.06 -12.04
C VAL A 89 -8.68 3.45 -13.43
N PHE A 90 -7.80 3.43 -14.44
CA PHE A 90 -8.20 3.74 -15.82
C PHE A 90 -9.11 2.67 -16.43
N GLU A 91 -8.89 1.38 -16.13
CA GLU A 91 -9.80 0.30 -16.52
C GLU A 91 -11.22 0.55 -15.98
N ASP A 92 -11.35 0.79 -14.68
CA ASP A 92 -12.64 1.10 -14.04
C ASP A 92 -13.31 2.33 -14.67
N LEU A 93 -12.54 3.41 -14.87
CA LEU A 93 -13.06 4.64 -15.45
C LEU A 93 -13.49 4.46 -16.91
N ASN A 94 -12.78 3.64 -17.69
CA ASN A 94 -13.13 3.36 -19.08
C ASN A 94 -14.48 2.65 -19.18
N LEU A 95 -14.76 1.70 -18.28
CA LEU A 95 -16.07 1.05 -18.19
C LEU A 95 -17.18 2.05 -17.87
N LEU A 96 -16.90 3.05 -17.03
CA LEU A 96 -17.88 4.08 -16.64
C LEU A 96 -18.12 5.12 -17.74
N LYS A 97 -17.13 5.39 -18.59
CA LYS A 97 -17.19 6.39 -19.66
C LYS A 97 -18.22 6.04 -20.73
N GLU A 98 -18.43 4.76 -21.01
CA GLU A 98 -19.46 4.30 -21.94
C GLU A 98 -20.87 4.75 -21.53
N HIS A 99 -21.08 5.04 -20.25
CA HIS A 99 -22.38 5.41 -19.70
C HIS A 99 -22.57 6.92 -19.47
N ASN A 100 -21.54 7.67 -19.04
CA ASN A 100 -21.64 9.13 -18.86
C ASN A 100 -20.28 9.82 -18.62
N PHE A 101 -19.57 10.25 -19.68
CA PHE A 101 -18.25 10.87 -19.52
C PHE A 101 -18.25 12.18 -18.72
N GLU A 102 -19.24 13.06 -18.91
CA GLU A 102 -19.30 14.36 -18.22
C GLU A 102 -19.38 14.19 -16.71
N LYS A 103 -20.07 13.15 -16.24
CA LYS A 103 -20.19 12.85 -14.81
C LYS A 103 -18.85 12.50 -14.16
N TYR A 104 -17.94 11.82 -14.87
CA TYR A 104 -16.68 11.31 -14.32
C TYR A 104 -15.45 12.13 -14.73
N GLN A 105 -15.64 13.32 -15.29
CA GLN A 105 -14.56 14.15 -15.81
C GLN A 105 -13.52 14.49 -14.72
N ASN A 106 -13.97 14.70 -13.48
CA ASN A 106 -13.08 15.00 -12.35
C ASN A 106 -12.24 13.78 -11.95
N GLU A 107 -12.83 12.59 -11.95
CA GLU A 107 -12.15 11.34 -11.63
C GLU A 107 -11.09 11.01 -12.69
N TYR A 108 -11.40 11.22 -13.98
CA TYR A 108 -10.39 11.12 -15.04
C TYR A 108 -9.24 12.10 -14.84
N LYS A 109 -9.54 13.34 -14.45
CA LYS A 109 -8.51 14.35 -14.15
C LYS A 109 -7.64 13.91 -12.96
N PHE A 110 -8.25 13.43 -11.87
CA PHE A 110 -7.51 12.94 -10.70
C PHE A 110 -6.71 11.67 -11.01
N ALA A 111 -7.22 10.77 -11.84
CA ALA A 111 -6.48 9.60 -12.31
C ALA A 111 -5.25 9.97 -13.16
N ASN A 112 -5.34 11.05 -13.96
CA ASN A 112 -4.17 11.58 -14.68
C ASN A 112 -3.11 12.15 -13.71
N TYR A 113 -3.52 12.85 -12.65
CA TYR A 113 -2.59 13.30 -11.60
C TYR A 113 -1.98 12.12 -10.84
N TYR A 114 -2.77 11.08 -10.55
CA TYR A 114 -2.26 9.85 -9.95
C TYR A 114 -1.17 9.20 -10.83
N ARG A 115 -1.41 9.08 -12.15
CA ARG A 115 -0.41 8.58 -13.10
C ARG A 115 0.88 9.38 -13.05
N ALA A 116 0.80 10.70 -13.18
CA ALA A 116 1.97 11.56 -13.18
C ALA A 116 2.75 11.50 -11.85
N TYR A 117 2.02 11.35 -10.74
CA TYR A 117 2.61 11.16 -9.41
C TYR A 117 3.36 9.83 -9.29
N GLU A 118 2.75 8.71 -9.70
CA GLU A 118 3.41 7.40 -9.67
C GLU A 118 4.64 7.34 -10.57
N GLU A 119 4.57 7.95 -11.75
CA GLU A 119 5.73 8.09 -12.65
C GLU A 119 6.87 8.88 -11.99
N TYR A 120 6.55 9.95 -11.27
CA TYR A 120 7.53 10.71 -10.50
C TYR A 120 8.16 9.87 -9.39
N LEU A 121 7.36 9.18 -8.58
CA LEU A 121 7.85 8.32 -7.51
C LEU A 121 8.76 7.22 -8.05
N LEU A 122 8.35 6.55 -9.14
CA LEU A 122 9.14 5.51 -9.77
C LEU A 122 10.49 6.04 -10.26
N LYS A 123 10.50 7.21 -10.92
CA LYS A 123 11.73 7.83 -11.44
C LYS A 123 12.72 8.20 -10.34
N GLN A 124 12.23 8.69 -9.20
CA GLN A 124 13.07 9.03 -8.04
C GLN A 124 13.37 7.84 -7.13
N ASN A 125 12.80 6.67 -7.43
CA ASN A 125 12.78 5.51 -6.56
C ASN A 125 12.23 5.82 -5.15
N PHE A 126 11.19 6.66 -5.09
CA PHE A 126 10.46 6.96 -3.88
C PHE A 126 9.32 5.96 -3.66
N VAL A 127 8.88 5.91 -2.42
CA VAL A 127 7.77 5.10 -1.91
C VAL A 127 7.04 5.99 -0.91
N ASP A 128 5.75 6.24 -1.09
CA ASP A 128 4.98 6.95 -0.07
C ASP A 128 4.43 5.98 1.00
N PHE A 129 3.65 6.51 1.95
CA PHE A 129 3.16 5.71 3.06
C PHE A 129 2.18 4.62 2.61
N ASP A 130 1.26 4.93 1.70
CA ASP A 130 0.27 3.98 1.18
C ASP A 130 0.96 2.90 0.30
N ASP A 131 2.03 3.27 -0.41
CA ASP A 131 2.83 2.34 -1.22
C ASP A 131 3.47 1.22 -0.41
N LEU A 132 3.78 1.45 0.87
CA LEU A 132 4.33 0.41 1.74
C LEU A 132 3.42 -0.83 1.76
N LEU A 133 2.11 -0.62 1.69
CA LEU A 133 1.12 -1.69 1.62
C LEU A 133 0.86 -2.12 0.19
N LEU A 134 0.66 -1.17 -0.73
CA LEU A 134 0.26 -1.47 -2.10
C LEU A 134 1.33 -2.30 -2.82
N LEU A 135 2.60 -1.91 -2.68
CA LEU A 135 3.72 -2.60 -3.30
C LEU A 135 3.99 -3.95 -2.62
N SER A 136 3.79 -4.07 -1.30
CA SER A 136 3.89 -5.36 -0.61
C SER A 136 2.84 -6.34 -1.10
N ASN A 137 1.59 -5.88 -1.26
CA ASN A 137 0.52 -6.69 -1.84
C ASN A 137 0.82 -7.09 -3.27
N LEU A 138 1.35 -6.16 -4.08
CA LEU A 138 1.72 -6.44 -5.47
C LEU A 138 2.78 -7.54 -5.59
N ILE A 139 3.81 -7.54 -4.74
CA ILE A 139 4.81 -8.61 -4.70
C ILE A 139 4.15 -9.96 -4.42
N LEU A 140 3.20 -10.00 -3.47
CA LEU A 140 2.50 -11.22 -3.08
C LEU A 140 1.53 -11.71 -4.16
N GLU A 141 0.80 -10.80 -4.82
CA GLU A 141 -0.16 -11.15 -5.88
C GLU A 141 0.51 -11.63 -7.17
N ASN A 142 1.68 -11.06 -7.51
CA ASN A 142 2.36 -11.39 -8.76
C ASN A 142 3.05 -12.76 -8.76
N ASP A 143 3.38 -13.31 -7.58
CA ASP A 143 4.10 -14.59 -7.45
C ASP A 143 3.45 -15.45 -6.36
N ILE A 144 2.55 -16.34 -6.79
CA ILE A 144 1.82 -17.24 -5.90
C ILE A 144 2.75 -18.20 -5.14
N ASN A 145 3.87 -18.61 -5.73
CA ASN A 145 4.81 -19.50 -5.05
C ASN A 145 5.52 -18.74 -3.93
N PHE A 146 5.95 -17.52 -4.20
CA PHE A 146 6.50 -16.65 -3.18
C PHE A 146 5.48 -16.34 -2.07
N ALA A 147 4.22 -16.07 -2.40
CA ALA A 147 3.17 -15.88 -1.39
C ALA A 147 3.02 -17.11 -0.48
N LYS A 148 3.10 -18.33 -1.02
CA LYS A 148 3.08 -19.58 -0.23
C LYS A 148 4.31 -19.70 0.67
N GLU A 149 5.50 -19.37 0.18
CA GLU A 149 6.72 -19.33 1.00
C GLU A 149 6.57 -18.35 2.17
N GLN A 150 6.04 -17.14 1.89
CA GLN A 150 5.77 -16.16 2.94
C GLN A 150 4.70 -16.65 3.91
N SER A 151 3.65 -17.32 3.44
CA SER A 151 2.62 -17.89 4.31
C SER A 151 3.19 -18.94 5.26
N LEU A 152 4.06 -19.82 4.79
CA LEU A 152 4.77 -20.79 5.64
C LEU A 152 5.80 -20.15 6.58
N LEU A 153 6.23 -18.91 6.33
CA LEU A 153 7.07 -18.15 7.25
C LEU A 153 6.22 -17.50 8.36
N TYR A 154 5.09 -16.89 8.00
CA TYR A 154 4.16 -16.22 8.91
C TYR A 154 3.04 -17.15 9.37
N ASN A 155 3.41 -18.31 9.94
CA ASN A 155 2.49 -19.40 10.27
C ASN A 155 1.35 -19.05 11.24
N TYR A 156 1.47 -17.97 12.00
CA TYR A 156 0.45 -17.48 12.93
C TYR A 156 0.42 -15.96 12.83
N ILE A 157 -0.74 -15.41 12.46
CA ILE A 157 -0.94 -13.98 12.29
C ILE A 157 -2.05 -13.54 13.22
N THR A 158 -1.78 -12.52 14.04
CA THR A 158 -2.79 -11.91 14.92
C THR A 158 -2.95 -10.45 14.54
N VAL A 159 -4.20 -10.01 14.34
CA VAL A 159 -4.52 -8.65 13.92
C VAL A 159 -5.38 -7.98 14.99
N ASP A 160 -4.80 -6.97 15.64
CA ASP A 160 -5.54 -6.10 16.54
C ASP A 160 -6.41 -5.12 15.74
N GLU A 161 -7.57 -4.74 16.29
CA GLU A 161 -8.53 -3.83 15.64
C GLU A 161 -8.93 -4.26 14.21
N TYR A 162 -9.16 -5.56 13.99
CA TYR A 162 -9.45 -6.14 12.67
C TYR A 162 -10.65 -5.47 11.95
N GLN A 163 -11.61 -4.94 12.71
CA GLN A 163 -12.77 -4.22 12.15
C GLN A 163 -12.39 -2.93 11.39
N ASP A 164 -11.20 -2.37 11.65
CA ASP A 164 -10.71 -1.16 11.00
C ASP A 164 -9.85 -1.46 9.75
N THR A 165 -9.75 -2.73 9.35
CA THR A 165 -8.93 -3.13 8.19
C THR A 165 -9.57 -2.70 6.87
N ASN A 166 -8.76 -2.12 5.99
CA ASN A 166 -9.20 -1.75 4.64
C ASN A 166 -9.00 -2.91 3.62
N THR A 167 -9.54 -2.75 2.42
CA THR A 167 -9.48 -3.74 1.34
C THR A 167 -8.05 -4.22 1.06
N LEU A 168 -7.08 -3.31 1.00
CA LEU A 168 -5.68 -3.64 0.73
C LEU A 168 -5.04 -4.44 1.87
N GLN A 169 -5.27 -4.05 3.13
CA GLN A 169 -4.77 -4.79 4.30
C GLN A 169 -5.33 -6.21 4.34
N TYR A 170 -6.63 -6.36 4.03
CA TYR A 170 -7.26 -7.67 3.91
C TYR A 170 -6.61 -8.53 2.81
N LYS A 171 -6.34 -7.97 1.62
CA LYS A 171 -5.65 -8.69 0.53
C LYS A 171 -4.27 -9.18 0.95
N ILE A 172 -3.49 -8.35 1.66
CA ILE A 172 -2.19 -8.75 2.20
C ILE A 172 -2.33 -9.93 3.15
N LEU A 173 -3.25 -9.85 4.12
CA LEU A 173 -3.49 -10.94 5.08
C LEU A 173 -3.92 -12.24 4.37
N LYS A 174 -4.81 -12.14 3.38
CA LYS A 174 -5.26 -13.29 2.59
C LYS A 174 -4.10 -13.97 1.88
N ASN A 175 -3.18 -13.20 1.31
CA ASN A 175 -1.99 -13.76 0.65
C ASN A 175 -1.01 -14.38 1.65
N LEU A 176 -0.81 -13.75 2.82
CA LEU A 176 0.05 -14.27 3.88
C LEU A 176 -0.56 -15.48 4.61
N CYS A 177 -1.86 -15.73 4.49
CA CYS A 177 -2.53 -16.90 5.05
C CYS A 177 -2.96 -17.91 3.96
N CYS A 178 -2.42 -17.85 2.75
CA CYS A 178 -2.90 -18.73 1.67
C CYS A 178 -2.63 -20.23 1.90
N MET A 179 -1.73 -20.59 2.81
CA MET A 179 -1.40 -21.99 3.16
C MET A 179 -2.01 -22.47 4.49
N HIS A 180 -2.66 -21.59 5.26
CA HIS A 180 -3.19 -21.92 6.58
C HIS A 180 -4.30 -20.97 7.04
N GLU A 181 -5.17 -21.42 7.94
CA GLU A 181 -6.23 -20.58 8.52
C GLU A 181 -5.86 -20.01 9.90
N ASN A 182 -4.57 -19.97 10.24
CA ASN A 182 -4.04 -19.50 11.53
C ASN A 182 -4.02 -17.97 11.65
N ILE A 183 -5.17 -17.33 11.42
CA ILE A 183 -5.38 -15.90 11.63
C ILE A 183 -6.34 -15.68 12.80
N THR A 184 -6.03 -14.73 13.68
CA THR A 184 -6.85 -14.39 14.85
C THR A 184 -6.98 -12.89 15.05
#